data_AF-A0A6V7UZS0-F1
#
_entry.id   AF-A0A6V7UZS0-F1
#
_cell.length_a   1.000
_cell.length_b   1.000
_cell.length_c   1.000
_cell.angle_alpha   90.00
_cell.angle_beta   90.00
_cell.angle_gamma   90.00
#
_symmetry.space_group_name_H-M   'P 1'
#
loop_
_entity.id
_entity.type
_entity.pdbx_description
1 polymer ?
#
loop_
_entity_poly.entity_id
_entity_poly.type
_entity_poly.pdbx_seq_one_letter_code
_entity_poly.pdbx_strand_id
1 'polypeptide(L)'
;MQYREGEKGKMHDVNFIGVKVNCPGCITNGPDPDCSVCGEHRTLTFSARPFQNTPVDIQNVTENPLEEFVSWIIDSSVTDTVAFSHFGGRFDMVLVFKELFLRGLTPDMIKKGNKLYEMKVKVGKKNWVIFRDTFNLMPMSLASLVPAFALSVEDKPFFPHMVNRPENYGKEIFPVKEDYLAAGMMPDKRAQFDNGMNNTRMNPSIWMSPWHHIVSTMWKFLWLLWLLLGGNSWRFQMDWMC
;
A
#
# COMPACT_ATOMS: atom_id res chain seq x y z
N MET A 1 -34.19 -5.04 19.43
CA MET A 1 -32.73 -5.16 19.26
C MET A 1 -32.14 -3.80 19.64
N GLN A 2 -31.67 -3.66 20.88
CA GLN A 2 -31.13 -2.39 21.39
C GLN A 2 -29.64 -2.30 21.04
N TYR A 3 -29.24 -1.25 20.34
CA TYR A 3 -27.83 -0.96 20.08
C TYR A 3 -27.18 -0.50 21.39
N ARG A 4 -26.09 -1.15 21.80
CA ARG A 4 -25.21 -0.66 22.86
C ARG A 4 -24.42 0.52 22.29
N GLU A 5 -24.64 1.71 22.85
CA GLU A 5 -23.69 2.82 22.75
C GLU A 5 -22.43 2.42 23.53
N GLY A 6 -21.34 2.13 22.83
CA GLY A 6 -20.09 1.70 23.45
C GLY A 6 -18.97 1.64 22.41
N GLU A 7 -18.04 2.58 22.53
CA GLU A 7 -16.85 2.78 21.71
C GLU A 7 -17.14 3.13 20.24
N LYS A 8 -16.96 4.42 19.88
CA LYS A 8 -16.66 4.77 18.48
C LYS A 8 -15.42 3.96 18.11
N GLY A 9 -15.61 2.85 17.39
CA GLY A 9 -14.50 2.07 16.87
C GLY A 9 -13.53 3.02 16.18
N LYS A 10 -12.23 2.88 16.47
CA LYS A 10 -11.20 3.75 15.88
C LYS A 10 -11.40 3.76 14.37
N MET A 11 -11.89 4.88 13.85
CA MET A 11 -12.14 5.03 12.43
C MET A 11 -10.77 5.17 11.77
N HIS A 12 -10.48 4.25 10.86
CA HIS A 12 -9.23 4.27 10.13
C HIS A 12 -9.28 5.40 9.08
N ASP A 13 -8.31 6.30 9.17
CA ASP A 13 -8.15 7.44 8.27
C ASP A 13 -6.85 7.28 7.48
N VAL A 14 -6.92 7.40 6.16
CA VAL A 14 -5.76 7.16 5.28
C VAL A 14 -4.99 8.46 5.14
N ASN A 15 -3.76 8.46 5.61
CA ASN A 15 -2.89 9.63 5.50
C ASN A 15 -1.75 9.46 4.47
N PHE A 16 -1.54 8.24 3.96
CA PHE A 16 -0.47 7.93 3.03
C PHE A 16 -0.80 6.73 2.13
N ILE A 17 -0.56 6.90 0.83
CA ILE A 17 -0.69 5.86 -0.20
C ILE A 17 0.54 5.91 -1.10
N GLY A 18 1.22 4.78 -1.24
CA GLY A 18 2.30 4.60 -2.20
C GLY A 18 1.84 3.81 -3.42
N VAL A 19 2.18 4.27 -4.62
CA VAL A 19 1.80 3.63 -5.87
C VAL A 19 3.00 3.46 -6.78
N LYS A 20 3.11 2.27 -7.37
CA LYS A 20 4.05 2.00 -8.46
C LYS A 20 3.32 1.54 -9.72
N VAL A 21 3.59 2.19 -10.85
CA VAL A 21 2.92 1.98 -12.14
C VAL A 21 3.84 1.25 -13.10
N ASN A 22 3.40 0.10 -13.63
CA ASN A 22 4.13 -0.64 -14.64
C ASN A 22 3.23 -1.37 -15.64
N CYS A 23 3.74 -1.54 -16.86
CA CYS A 23 3.10 -2.32 -17.91
C CYS A 23 3.87 -3.60 -18.22
N PRO A 24 3.24 -4.60 -18.84
CA PRO A 24 3.93 -5.80 -19.26
C PRO A 24 5.17 -5.51 -20.14
N GLY A 25 5.08 -4.54 -21.04
CA GLY A 25 6.18 -4.13 -21.90
C GLY A 25 7.37 -3.57 -21.13
N CYS A 26 7.13 -2.64 -20.20
CA CYS A 26 8.19 -2.02 -19.39
C CYS A 26 8.75 -2.96 -18.32
N ILE A 27 7.96 -3.93 -17.84
CA ILE A 27 8.46 -4.99 -16.95
C ILE A 27 9.45 -5.89 -17.71
N THR A 28 9.17 -6.16 -18.98
CA THR A 28 9.96 -7.09 -19.81
C THR A 28 11.20 -6.42 -20.41
N ASN A 29 11.02 -5.23 -20.98
CA ASN A 29 12.03 -4.56 -21.80
C ASN A 29 12.78 -3.45 -21.04
N GLY A 30 12.39 -3.18 -19.80
CA GLY A 30 12.88 -2.04 -19.02
C GLY A 30 11.98 -0.79 -19.17
N PRO A 31 12.16 0.20 -18.28
CA PRO A 31 11.37 1.42 -18.29
C PRO A 31 11.63 2.25 -19.56
N ASP A 32 10.54 2.70 -20.17
CA ASP A 32 10.51 3.59 -21.34
C ASP A 32 9.76 4.89 -20.95
N PRO A 33 10.42 6.06 -20.94
CA PRO A 33 9.79 7.35 -20.61
C PRO A 33 8.67 7.73 -21.57
N ASP A 34 8.74 7.29 -22.83
CA ASP A 34 7.76 7.59 -23.88
C ASP A 34 6.60 6.57 -23.90
N CYS A 35 6.59 5.64 -22.95
CA CYS A 35 5.52 4.66 -22.83
C CYS A 35 4.19 5.37 -22.60
N SER A 36 3.23 5.17 -23.51
CA SER A 36 1.91 5.83 -23.50
C SER A 36 1.03 5.59 -22.27
N VAL A 37 1.48 4.78 -21.32
CA VAL A 37 0.72 4.45 -20.12
C VAL A 37 1.57 4.43 -18.86
N CYS A 38 2.84 4.01 -18.91
CA CYS A 38 3.72 4.17 -17.75
C CYS A 38 4.29 5.58 -17.64
N GLY A 39 4.54 6.23 -18.78
CA GLY A 39 5.20 7.53 -18.86
C GLY A 39 6.55 7.60 -18.16
N GLU A 40 6.94 8.83 -17.89
CA GLU A 40 8.14 9.20 -17.13
C GLU A 40 7.98 8.86 -15.63
N HIS A 41 6.85 9.23 -15.02
CA HIS A 41 6.63 9.10 -13.58
C HIS A 41 5.95 7.76 -13.22
N ARG A 42 6.64 6.93 -12.45
CA ARG A 42 6.23 5.55 -12.16
C ARG A 42 6.04 5.28 -10.68
N THR A 43 6.59 6.11 -9.81
CA THR A 43 6.46 6.03 -8.37
C THR A 43 5.77 7.30 -7.87
N LEU A 44 4.51 7.16 -7.47
CA LEU A 44 3.68 8.26 -7.03
C LEU A 44 3.26 8.04 -5.58
N THR A 45 3.04 9.12 -4.85
CA THR A 45 2.43 9.06 -3.52
C THR A 45 1.28 10.05 -3.38
N PHE A 46 0.30 9.68 -2.56
CA PHE A 46 -0.77 10.56 -2.10
C PHE A 46 -0.64 10.65 -0.59
N SER A 47 -0.40 11.86 -0.05
CA SER A 47 -0.01 12.01 1.35
C SER A 47 -0.59 13.27 1.97
N ALA A 48 -1.03 13.16 3.23
CA ALA A 48 -1.56 14.28 4.00
C ALA A 48 -0.52 15.38 4.24
N ARG A 49 0.77 15.03 4.17
CA ARG A 49 1.90 15.91 4.44
C ARG A 49 3.04 15.64 3.47
N PRO A 50 3.86 16.66 3.15
CA PRO A 50 5.07 16.45 2.38
C PRO A 50 6.08 15.65 3.19
N PHE A 51 7.00 15.01 2.48
CA PHE A 51 8.07 14.23 3.07
C PHE A 51 9.37 14.31 2.31
N GLN A 52 10.45 14.02 3.01
CA GLN A 52 11.81 14.11 2.50
C GLN A 52 12.52 12.77 2.66
N ASN A 53 13.65 12.60 1.97
CA ASN A 53 14.51 11.43 2.10
C ASN A 53 13.84 10.10 1.71
N THR A 54 12.85 10.15 0.81
CA THR A 54 12.34 8.97 0.09
C THR A 54 12.15 9.37 -1.38
N PRO A 55 12.84 8.72 -2.34
CA PRO A 55 12.75 9.03 -3.75
C PRO A 55 11.39 8.57 -4.26
N VAL A 56 10.64 9.54 -4.77
CA VAL A 56 9.39 9.34 -5.49
C VAL A 56 9.40 10.28 -6.68
N ASP A 57 8.79 9.88 -7.79
CA ASP A 57 8.75 10.70 -8.99
C ASP A 57 7.76 11.85 -8.81
N ILE A 58 6.63 11.58 -8.14
CA ILE A 58 5.59 12.55 -7.82
C ILE A 58 5.13 12.39 -6.37
N GLN A 59 5.07 13.50 -5.64
CA GLN A 59 4.48 13.59 -4.31
C GLN A 59 3.21 14.45 -4.36
N ASN A 60 2.02 13.81 -4.41
CA ASN A 60 0.73 14.50 -4.34
C ASN A 60 0.37 14.76 -2.87
N VAL A 61 0.61 16.00 -2.41
CA VAL A 61 0.23 16.42 -1.05
C VAL A 61 -1.21 16.93 -1.07
N THR A 62 -2.09 16.30 -0.31
CA THR A 62 -3.54 16.58 -0.31
C THR A 62 -4.14 16.32 1.07
N GLU A 63 -5.22 17.00 1.43
CA GLU A 63 -5.93 16.78 2.69
C GLU A 63 -6.60 15.40 2.75
N ASN A 64 -7.05 14.87 1.60
CA ASN A 64 -7.73 13.58 1.50
C ASN A 64 -6.98 12.64 0.53
N PRO A 65 -5.91 11.95 0.98
CA PRO A 65 -5.12 11.06 0.13
C PRO A 65 -5.92 9.97 -0.58
N LEU A 66 -6.87 9.35 0.12
CA LEU A 66 -7.75 8.32 -0.43
C LEU A 66 -8.63 8.85 -1.57
N GLU A 67 -9.22 10.03 -1.40
CA GLU A 67 -10.06 10.65 -2.44
C GLU A 67 -9.23 10.97 -3.68
N GLU A 68 -8.09 11.65 -3.50
CA GLU A 68 -7.23 12.06 -4.62
C GLU A 68 -6.71 10.84 -5.40
N PHE A 69 -6.32 9.80 -4.68
CA PHE A 69 -5.88 8.56 -5.28
C PHE A 69 -6.99 7.86 -6.07
N VAL A 70 -8.22 7.79 -5.55
CA VAL A 70 -9.34 7.16 -6.26
C VAL A 70 -9.68 7.96 -7.51
N SER A 71 -9.65 9.30 -7.45
CA SER A 71 -9.79 10.15 -8.65
C SER A 71 -8.71 9.81 -9.67
N TRP A 72 -7.46 9.86 -9.24
CA TRP A 72 -6.31 9.63 -10.10
C TRP A 72 -6.35 8.26 -10.79
N ILE A 73 -6.62 7.17 -10.08
CA ILE A 73 -6.60 5.84 -10.72
C ILE A 73 -7.75 5.68 -11.72
N ILE A 74 -8.91 6.29 -11.47
CA ILE A 74 -10.04 6.27 -12.40
C ILE A 74 -9.70 7.06 -13.66
N ASP A 75 -9.16 8.27 -13.49
CA ASP A 75 -8.92 9.21 -14.58
C ASP A 75 -7.69 8.85 -15.42
N SER A 76 -6.64 8.31 -14.78
CA SER A 76 -5.40 7.90 -15.45
C SER A 76 -5.48 6.55 -16.17
N SER A 77 -6.55 5.77 -15.95
CA SER A 77 -6.73 4.44 -16.53
C SER A 77 -7.16 4.48 -18.00
N VAL A 78 -6.19 4.70 -18.89
CA VAL A 78 -6.37 4.70 -20.36
C VAL A 78 -6.62 3.31 -20.96
N THR A 79 -6.35 2.25 -20.19
CA THR A 79 -6.51 0.83 -20.54
C THR A 79 -7.00 0.05 -19.33
N ASP A 80 -7.37 -1.23 -19.53
CA ASP A 80 -7.69 -2.15 -18.43
C ASP A 80 -6.55 -2.22 -17.41
N THR A 81 -6.82 -1.74 -16.21
CA THR A 81 -5.84 -1.46 -15.17
C THR A 81 -6.07 -2.40 -13.99
N VAL A 82 -5.03 -3.14 -13.58
CA VAL A 82 -5.10 -4.00 -12.39
C VAL A 82 -4.30 -3.39 -11.26
N ALA A 83 -4.96 -3.14 -10.15
CA ALA A 83 -4.39 -2.63 -8.91
C ALA A 83 -4.23 -3.75 -7.88
N PHE A 84 -2.99 -4.04 -7.54
CA PHE A 84 -2.60 -5.04 -6.58
C PHE A 84 -2.32 -4.43 -5.23
N SER A 85 -2.93 -4.97 -4.19
CA SER A 85 -2.50 -4.76 -2.81
C SER A 85 -2.22 -6.10 -2.15
N HIS A 86 -1.32 -6.14 -1.18
CA HIS A 86 -0.97 -7.38 -0.49
C HIS A 86 -1.70 -7.44 0.84
N PHE A 87 -2.64 -8.39 0.96
CA PHE A 87 -3.57 -8.50 2.09
C PHE A 87 -4.66 -7.41 2.11
N GLY A 88 -4.75 -6.59 1.05
CA GLY A 88 -5.67 -5.46 1.00
C GLY A 88 -7.15 -5.83 0.94
N GLY A 89 -7.48 -7.08 0.64
CA GLY A 89 -8.86 -7.59 0.65
C GLY A 89 -9.58 -7.48 2.01
N ARG A 90 -8.83 -7.29 3.09
CA ARG A 90 -9.37 -7.07 4.46
C ARG A 90 -9.16 -5.65 4.98
N PHE A 91 -8.33 -4.85 4.30
CA PHE A 91 -7.90 -3.51 4.74
C PHE A 91 -8.17 -2.53 3.60
N ASP A 92 -7.17 -2.31 2.76
CA ASP A 92 -7.12 -1.33 1.67
C ASP A 92 -8.37 -1.29 0.78
N MET A 93 -8.79 -2.45 0.29
CA MET A 93 -9.90 -2.56 -0.66
C MET A 93 -11.23 -2.14 -0.04
N VAL A 94 -11.38 -2.26 1.28
CA VAL A 94 -12.61 -1.82 1.97
C VAL A 94 -12.69 -0.28 1.99
N LEU A 95 -11.56 0.39 2.11
CA LEU A 95 -11.47 1.86 2.10
C LEU A 95 -11.72 2.40 0.69
N VAL A 96 -11.07 1.79 -0.31
CA VAL A 96 -11.32 2.11 -1.72
C VAL A 96 -12.78 1.85 -2.09
N PHE A 97 -13.38 0.75 -1.62
CA PHE A 97 -14.79 0.45 -1.86
C PHE A 97 -15.70 1.56 -1.34
N LYS A 98 -15.47 2.01 -0.10
CA LYS A 98 -16.23 3.13 0.50
C LYS A 98 -16.14 4.37 -0.39
N GLU A 99 -14.93 4.72 -0.83
CA GLU A 99 -14.69 5.91 -1.64
C GLU A 99 -15.35 5.82 -3.03
N LEU A 100 -15.26 4.67 -3.70
CA LEU A 100 -15.98 4.39 -4.94
C LEU A 100 -17.50 4.52 -4.76
N PHE A 101 -18.03 3.95 -3.68
CA PHE A 101 -19.46 4.00 -3.38
C PHE A 101 -19.96 5.43 -3.14
N LEU A 102 -19.20 6.25 -2.41
CA LEU A 102 -19.54 7.66 -2.17
C LEU A 102 -19.59 8.48 -3.47
N ARG A 103 -18.83 8.08 -4.49
CA ARG A 103 -18.85 8.67 -5.84
C ARG A 103 -19.96 8.15 -6.74
N GLY A 104 -20.83 7.28 -6.23
CA GLY A 104 -21.90 6.65 -7.01
C GLY A 104 -21.41 5.54 -7.94
N LEU A 105 -20.17 5.05 -7.77
CA LEU A 105 -19.64 3.93 -8.53
C LEU A 105 -20.00 2.62 -7.82
N THR A 106 -20.50 1.66 -8.59
CA THR A 106 -20.90 0.34 -8.08
C THR A 106 -19.99 -0.73 -8.70
N PRO A 107 -18.87 -1.09 -8.04
CA PRO A 107 -17.97 -2.10 -8.57
C PRO A 107 -18.60 -3.49 -8.53
N ASP A 108 -18.30 -4.31 -9.54
CA ASP A 108 -18.51 -5.75 -9.50
C ASP A 108 -17.54 -6.37 -8.49
N MET A 109 -18.03 -7.20 -7.57
CA MET A 109 -17.23 -7.70 -6.45
C MET A 109 -17.23 -9.22 -6.35
N ILE A 110 -16.04 -9.79 -6.14
CA ILE A 110 -15.87 -11.18 -5.70
C ILE A 110 -15.47 -11.14 -4.22
N LYS A 111 -16.33 -11.67 -3.34
CA LYS A 111 -16.11 -11.65 -1.88
C LYS A 111 -16.55 -12.93 -1.19
N LYS A 112 -15.90 -13.27 -0.07
CA LYS A 112 -16.33 -14.34 0.85
C LYS A 112 -16.30 -13.81 2.28
N GLY A 113 -17.47 -13.72 2.91
CA GLY A 113 -17.62 -13.04 4.20
C GLY A 113 -17.11 -11.59 4.12
N ASN A 114 -16.20 -11.23 5.02
CA ASN A 114 -15.59 -9.89 5.11
C ASN A 114 -14.34 -9.72 4.25
N LYS A 115 -13.94 -10.74 3.46
CA LYS A 115 -12.78 -10.67 2.58
C LYS A 115 -13.21 -10.35 1.16
N LEU A 116 -12.68 -9.27 0.60
CA LEU A 116 -12.75 -8.93 -0.82
C LEU A 116 -11.60 -9.61 -1.56
N TYR A 117 -11.89 -10.32 -2.65
CA TYR A 117 -10.88 -10.95 -3.52
C TYR A 117 -10.59 -10.07 -4.72
N GLU A 118 -11.64 -9.52 -5.31
CA GLU A 118 -11.58 -8.64 -6.48
C GLU A 118 -12.70 -7.59 -6.40
N MET A 119 -12.38 -6.37 -6.82
CA MET A 119 -13.37 -5.34 -7.15
C MET A 119 -13.08 -4.78 -8.53
N LYS A 120 -14.09 -4.67 -9.36
CA LYS A 120 -13.94 -4.24 -10.75
C LYS A 120 -14.90 -3.10 -11.06
N VAL A 121 -14.36 -1.94 -11.38
CA VAL A 121 -15.12 -0.74 -11.71
C VAL A 121 -14.90 -0.36 -13.17
N LYS A 122 -15.99 -0.09 -13.89
CA LYS A 122 -15.91 0.36 -15.28
C LYS A 122 -15.56 1.84 -15.32
N VAL A 123 -14.51 2.19 -16.05
CA VAL A 123 -14.04 3.57 -16.21
C VAL A 123 -14.06 3.97 -17.69
N GLY A 124 -14.55 5.18 -17.96
CA GLY A 124 -14.77 5.65 -19.34
C GLY A 124 -15.73 4.76 -20.15
N LYS A 125 -15.50 4.66 -21.47
CA LYS A 125 -16.41 3.93 -22.37
C LYS A 125 -16.20 2.41 -22.36
N LYS A 126 -14.96 1.94 -22.15
CA LYS A 126 -14.59 0.53 -22.38
C LYS A 126 -13.58 -0.07 -21.38
N ASN A 127 -12.98 0.71 -20.51
CA ASN A 127 -11.87 0.23 -19.67
C ASN A 127 -12.37 -0.19 -18.30
N TRP A 128 -11.58 -1.02 -17.63
CA TRP A 128 -11.83 -1.47 -16.27
C TRP A 128 -10.66 -1.12 -15.36
N VAL A 129 -10.97 -0.71 -14.13
CA VAL A 129 -10.02 -0.72 -13.02
C VAL A 129 -10.38 -1.90 -12.12
N ILE A 130 -9.41 -2.78 -11.88
CA ILE A 130 -9.58 -4.06 -11.20
C ILE A 130 -8.67 -4.09 -9.98
N PHE A 131 -9.23 -3.95 -8.80
CA PHE A 131 -8.50 -4.11 -7.54
C PHE A 131 -8.44 -5.59 -7.15
N ARG A 132 -7.24 -6.11 -6.86
CA ARG A 132 -6.99 -7.51 -6.52
C ARG A 132 -6.09 -7.65 -5.30
N ASP A 133 -6.47 -8.56 -4.41
CA ASP A 133 -5.64 -8.96 -3.27
C ASP A 133 -4.63 -10.04 -3.70
N THR A 134 -3.35 -9.67 -3.73
CA THR A 134 -2.24 -10.58 -4.10
C THR A 134 -1.98 -11.66 -3.08
N PHE A 135 -2.49 -11.55 -1.86
CA PHE A 135 -2.40 -12.64 -0.87
C PHE A 135 -3.11 -13.91 -1.37
N ASN A 136 -4.10 -13.79 -2.26
CA ASN A 136 -4.76 -14.94 -2.87
C ASN A 136 -3.86 -15.70 -3.86
N LEU A 137 -2.84 -15.02 -4.40
CA LEU A 137 -1.86 -15.61 -5.30
C LEU A 137 -0.65 -16.14 -4.52
N MET A 138 -0.25 -15.42 -3.47
CA MET A 138 0.88 -15.76 -2.60
C MET A 138 0.44 -15.64 -1.14
N PRO A 139 -0.09 -16.73 -0.54
CA PRO A 139 -0.67 -16.72 0.81
C PRO A 139 0.42 -16.75 1.90
N MET A 140 1.30 -15.75 1.91
CA MET A 140 2.35 -15.57 2.91
C MET A 140 2.49 -14.10 3.28
N SER A 141 3.23 -13.81 4.36
CA SER A 141 3.47 -12.41 4.76
C SER A 141 4.42 -11.70 3.80
N LEU A 142 4.34 -10.37 3.74
CA LEU A 142 5.25 -9.56 2.91
C LEU A 142 6.73 -9.84 3.23
N ALA A 143 7.06 -10.03 4.52
CA ALA A 143 8.41 -10.35 4.97
C ALA A 143 8.87 -11.75 4.55
N SER A 144 7.95 -12.71 4.42
CA SER A 144 8.26 -14.08 3.98
C SER A 144 8.57 -14.17 2.49
N LEU A 145 8.13 -13.20 1.69
CA LEU A 145 8.40 -13.16 0.25
C LEU A 145 9.89 -12.94 -0.06
N VAL A 146 10.57 -12.16 0.78
CA VAL A 146 12.00 -11.84 0.62
C VAL A 146 12.85 -13.11 0.57
N PRO A 147 12.84 -13.99 1.60
CA PRO A 147 13.58 -15.24 1.54
C PRO A 147 12.97 -16.25 0.54
N ALA A 148 11.64 -16.31 0.40
CA ALA A 148 10.99 -17.28 -0.50
C ALA A 148 11.40 -17.10 -1.97
N PHE A 149 11.72 -15.87 -2.38
CA PHE A 149 12.09 -15.53 -3.75
C PHE A 149 13.55 -15.08 -3.89
N ALA A 150 14.36 -15.24 -2.84
CA ALA A 150 15.76 -14.78 -2.81
C ALA A 150 15.90 -13.29 -3.23
N LEU A 151 14.98 -12.45 -2.75
CA LEU A 151 14.97 -11.03 -3.07
C LEU A 151 16.12 -10.36 -2.30
N SER A 152 17.14 -9.87 -3.00
CA SER A 152 18.12 -8.94 -2.40
C SER A 152 17.45 -7.58 -2.11
N VAL A 153 16.79 -7.48 -0.96
CA VAL A 153 16.17 -6.26 -0.41
C VAL A 153 16.37 -6.27 1.12
N GLU A 154 16.45 -5.09 1.71
CA GLU A 154 16.61 -4.95 3.15
C GLU A 154 15.33 -5.35 3.90
N ASP A 155 15.50 -5.85 5.12
CA ASP A 155 14.37 -6.27 5.95
C ASP A 155 13.47 -5.09 6.31
N LYS A 156 12.16 -5.36 6.34
CA LYS A 156 11.15 -4.37 6.74
C LYS A 156 11.40 -3.95 8.20
N PRO A 157 11.61 -2.66 8.49
CA PRO A 157 11.78 -2.18 9.85
C PRO A 157 10.46 -2.28 10.64
N PHE A 158 10.57 -2.26 11.97
CA PHE A 158 9.39 -2.13 12.83
C PHE A 158 8.77 -0.75 12.67
N PHE A 159 7.46 -0.70 12.43
CA PHE A 159 6.74 0.56 12.26
C PHE A 159 5.98 0.95 13.54
N PRO A 160 6.15 2.18 14.08
CA PRO A 160 5.44 2.65 15.25
C PRO A 160 4.01 3.07 14.90
N HIS A 161 3.13 2.09 14.68
CA HIS A 161 1.74 2.27 14.25
C HIS A 161 0.98 3.37 15.02
N MET A 162 1.14 3.46 16.35
CA MET A 162 0.37 4.40 17.16
C MET A 162 0.87 5.83 17.12
N VAL A 163 2.07 6.06 16.57
CA VAL A 163 2.63 7.39 16.35
C VAL A 163 2.01 8.04 15.11
N ASN A 164 1.42 7.26 14.21
CA ASN A 164 0.77 7.74 12.99
C ASN A 164 -0.51 8.55 13.26
N ARG A 165 -0.37 9.81 13.69
CA ARG A 165 -1.51 10.70 14.03
C ARG A 165 -1.27 12.14 13.61
N PRO A 166 -2.33 12.91 13.27
CA PRO A 166 -2.21 14.30 12.84
C PRO A 166 -1.39 15.20 13.77
N GLU A 167 -1.49 15.00 15.09
CA GLU A 167 -0.80 15.81 16.10
C GLU A 167 0.72 15.64 16.05
N ASN A 168 1.17 14.53 15.47
CA ASN A 168 2.55 14.11 15.42
C ASN A 168 3.26 14.45 14.10
N TYR A 169 2.51 14.88 13.09
CA TYR A 169 3.08 15.17 11.78
C TYR A 169 4.04 16.38 11.84
N GLY A 170 5.20 16.23 11.17
CA GLY A 170 6.24 17.28 11.12
C GLY A 170 7.03 17.45 12.42
N LYS A 171 6.83 16.57 13.41
CA LYS A 171 7.55 16.60 14.68
C LYS A 171 8.54 15.45 14.76
N GLU A 172 9.68 15.72 15.38
CA GLU A 172 10.60 14.67 15.79
C GLU A 172 10.01 13.95 17.00
N ILE A 173 9.83 12.64 16.87
CA ILE A 173 9.21 11.79 17.89
C ILE A 173 10.11 10.61 18.14
N PHE A 174 10.16 10.19 19.39
CA PHE A 174 10.85 9.00 19.85
C PHE A 174 9.80 7.98 20.31
N PRO A 175 9.40 7.04 19.43
CA PRO A 175 8.33 6.10 19.74
C PRO A 175 8.72 5.17 20.90
N VAL A 176 7.78 4.92 21.81
CA VAL A 176 7.93 3.94 22.89
C VAL A 176 7.46 2.55 22.43
N LYS A 177 7.71 1.49 23.21
CA LYS A 177 7.37 0.11 22.81
C LYS A 177 5.88 -0.08 22.51
N GLU A 178 5.04 0.62 23.26
CA GLU A 178 3.58 0.63 23.12
C GLU A 178 3.17 1.16 21.74
N ASP A 179 3.97 2.05 21.15
CA ASP A 179 3.67 2.64 19.86
C ASP A 179 3.77 1.66 18.70
N TYR A 180 4.54 0.58 18.87
CA TYR A 180 4.71 -0.48 17.88
C TYR A 180 3.69 -1.61 18.02
N LEU A 181 2.75 -1.50 18.97
CA LEU A 181 1.83 -2.60 19.31
C LEU A 181 2.58 -3.89 19.69
N ALA A 182 3.74 -3.77 20.36
CA ALA A 182 4.64 -4.88 20.68
C ALA A 182 3.96 -6.03 21.44
N ALA A 183 2.92 -5.74 22.23
CA ALA A 183 2.14 -6.75 22.95
C ALA A 183 1.41 -7.73 22.01
N GLY A 184 1.06 -7.31 20.79
CA GLY A 184 0.40 -8.14 19.79
C GLY A 184 1.34 -8.87 18.84
N MET A 185 2.66 -8.70 18.98
CA MET A 185 3.64 -9.40 18.16
C MET A 185 3.77 -10.88 18.57
N MET A 186 4.01 -11.75 17.59
CA MET A 186 4.37 -13.15 17.86
C MET A 186 5.65 -13.23 18.73
N PRO A 187 5.79 -14.23 19.62
CA PRO A 187 6.89 -14.30 20.58
C PRO A 187 8.29 -14.10 19.97
N ASP A 188 8.58 -14.77 18.85
CA ASP A 188 9.90 -14.68 18.19
C ASP A 188 10.16 -13.28 17.63
N LYS A 189 9.16 -12.67 16.97
CA LYS A 189 9.26 -11.29 16.48
C LYS A 189 9.36 -10.28 17.62
N ARG A 190 8.68 -10.54 18.74
CA ARG A 190 8.74 -9.70 19.94
C ARG A 190 10.14 -9.75 20.57
N ALA A 191 10.76 -10.92 20.63
CA ALA A 191 12.14 -11.05 21.10
C ALA A 191 13.12 -10.28 20.21
N GLN A 192 12.96 -10.35 18.88
CA GLN A 192 13.76 -9.55 17.93
C GLN A 192 13.56 -8.05 18.15
N PHE A 193 12.31 -7.61 18.30
CA PHE A 193 11.96 -6.21 18.59
C PHE A 193 12.59 -5.72 19.90
N ASP A 194 12.44 -6.47 20.99
CA ASP A 194 12.97 -6.11 22.30
C ASP A 194 14.50 -6.05 22.31
N ASN A 195 15.18 -6.97 21.62
CA ASN A 195 16.63 -6.94 21.44
C ASN A 195 17.08 -5.71 20.65
N GLY A 196 16.38 -5.38 19.56
CA GLY A 196 16.65 -4.18 18.76
C GLY A 196 16.46 -2.88 19.55
N MET A 197 15.37 -2.78 20.31
CA MET A 197 15.09 -1.64 21.20
C MET A 197 16.18 -1.42 22.26
N ASN A 198 16.72 -2.49 22.84
CA ASN A 198 17.75 -2.39 23.87
C ASN A 198 19.13 -1.98 23.31
N ASN A 199 19.42 -2.34 22.06
CA ASN A 199 20.70 -2.03 21.39
C ASN A 199 20.76 -0.65 20.74
N THR A 200 19.61 0.01 20.54
CA THR A 200 19.55 1.30 19.83
C THR A 200 19.24 2.41 20.84
N ARG A 201 20.23 3.27 21.16
CA ARG A 201 19.94 4.57 21.79
C ARG A 201 19.08 5.34 20.79
N MET A 202 17.79 5.47 21.11
CA MET A 202 16.72 6.15 20.38
C MET A 202 17.23 7.05 19.24
N ASN A 203 17.29 6.48 18.03
CA ASN A 203 17.49 7.30 16.84
C ASN A 203 16.14 7.96 16.56
N PRO A 204 16.07 9.29 16.39
CA PRO A 204 14.81 9.93 16.07
C PRO A 204 14.31 9.32 14.78
N SER A 205 13.11 8.75 14.82
CA SER A 205 12.44 8.38 13.58
C SER A 205 12.09 9.70 12.91
N ILE A 206 13.00 10.16 12.03
CA ILE A 206 12.64 11.12 10.99
C ILE A 206 11.47 10.47 10.29
N TRP A 207 10.30 11.06 10.48
CA TRP A 207 9.10 10.68 9.78
C TRP A 207 9.48 10.60 8.32
N MET A 208 9.54 9.36 7.85
CA MET A 208 9.69 8.96 6.45
C MET A 208 11.07 8.51 5.94
N SER A 209 11.94 7.97 6.80
CA SER A 209 13.08 7.15 6.33
C SER A 209 12.80 5.66 6.02
N PRO A 210 11.76 4.96 6.55
CA PRO A 210 11.60 3.53 6.26
C PRO A 210 10.90 3.19 4.93
N TRP A 211 10.50 4.18 4.13
CA TRP A 211 9.71 3.96 2.91
C TRP A 211 10.53 3.53 1.68
N HIS A 212 11.84 3.77 1.68
CA HIS A 212 12.76 3.22 0.68
C HIS A 212 12.65 1.69 0.54
N HIS A 213 12.44 0.98 1.66
CA HIS A 213 12.50 -0.48 1.72
C HIS A 213 11.23 -1.15 1.17
N ILE A 214 10.07 -0.52 1.40
CA ILE A 214 8.77 -0.99 0.92
C ILE A 214 8.76 -0.99 -0.62
N VAL A 215 9.15 0.12 -1.25
CA VAL A 215 9.14 0.29 -2.71
C VAL A 215 10.16 -0.63 -3.42
N SER A 216 11.30 -0.93 -2.77
CA SER A 216 12.34 -1.82 -3.30
C SER A 216 11.92 -3.30 -3.33
N THR A 217 11.33 -3.80 -2.24
CA THR A 217 10.81 -5.18 -2.11
C THR A 217 9.73 -5.50 -3.15
N MET A 218 8.93 -4.50 -3.52
CA MET A 218 7.79 -4.64 -4.44
C MET A 218 8.23 -4.81 -5.92
N TRP A 219 9.43 -4.39 -6.32
CA TRP A 219 9.88 -4.48 -7.71
C TRP A 219 10.08 -5.93 -8.17
N LYS A 220 10.67 -6.76 -7.31
CA LYS A 220 10.88 -8.18 -7.61
C LYS A 220 9.59 -9.00 -7.46
N PHE A 221 8.67 -8.53 -6.62
CA PHE A 221 7.32 -9.09 -6.47
C PHE A 221 6.46 -8.93 -7.73
N LEU A 222 6.50 -7.76 -8.39
CA LEU A 222 5.80 -7.52 -9.66
C LEU A 222 6.33 -8.38 -10.82
N TRP A 223 7.65 -8.63 -10.86
CA TRP A 223 8.27 -9.52 -11.84
C TRP A 223 7.84 -10.98 -11.66
N LEU A 224 7.77 -11.45 -10.41
CA LEU A 224 7.27 -12.79 -10.07
C LEU A 224 5.78 -12.96 -10.35
N LEU A 225 4.98 -11.94 -10.04
CA LEU A 225 3.57 -11.94 -10.42
C LEU A 225 3.41 -12.01 -11.95
N TRP A 226 4.35 -11.46 -12.73
CA TRP A 226 4.32 -11.49 -14.20
C TRP A 226 4.60 -12.89 -14.74
N LEU A 227 5.62 -13.56 -14.19
CA LEU A 227 5.92 -14.96 -14.50
C LEU A 227 4.76 -15.90 -14.16
N LEU A 228 4.07 -15.67 -13.04
CA LEU A 228 2.99 -16.55 -12.57
C LEU A 228 1.65 -16.36 -13.31
N LEU A 229 1.37 -15.18 -13.85
CA LEU A 229 0.04 -14.83 -14.38
C LEU A 229 -0.07 -14.78 -15.90
N GLY A 230 1.02 -14.99 -16.65
CA GLY A 230 0.99 -15.15 -18.11
C GLY A 230 0.10 -14.14 -18.87
N GLY A 231 0.57 -12.91 -19.08
CA GLY A 231 0.07 -12.06 -20.18
C GLY A 231 -0.56 -10.68 -19.86
N ASN A 232 -0.34 -9.77 -20.82
CA ASN A 232 -1.10 -8.65 -21.40
C ASN A 232 -1.90 -7.62 -20.57
N SER A 233 -1.88 -7.63 -19.23
CA SER A 233 -2.60 -6.64 -18.41
C SER A 233 -1.69 -5.78 -17.52
N TRP A 234 -2.09 -4.52 -17.35
CA TRP A 234 -1.43 -3.43 -16.63
C TRP A 234 -1.41 -3.66 -15.12
N ARG A 235 -0.33 -3.23 -14.44
CA ARG A 235 -0.09 -3.60 -13.04
C ARG A 235 0.30 -2.38 -12.21
N PHE A 236 -0.58 -2.04 -11.28
CA PHE A 236 -0.34 -1.11 -10.20
C PHE A 236 -0.10 -1.92 -8.94
N GLN A 237 0.82 -1.49 -8.08
CA GLN A 237 0.88 -1.99 -6.71
C GLN A 237 0.66 -0.83 -5.75
N MET A 238 -0.29 -1.01 -4.84
CA MET A 238 -0.68 -0.06 -3.80
C MET A 238 -0.16 -0.58 -2.46
N ASP A 239 0.50 0.29 -1.71
CA ASP A 239 0.72 0.08 -0.28
C ASP A 239 0.04 1.22 0.50
N TRP A 240 -0.64 0.85 1.57
CA TRP A 240 -1.40 1.75 2.43
C TRP A 240 -0.78 1.66 3.80
N MET A 241 -0.49 2.81 4.39
CA MET A 241 -0.11 2.84 5.78
C MET A 241 -1.12 3.65 6.57
N CYS A 242 -1.58 2.96 7.61
CA CYS A 242 -2.63 3.33 8.53
C CYS A 242 -2.03 3.82 9.83
#